data_AF-A0A9X7XQY0-F1
#
_entry.id   AF-A0A9X7XQY0-F1
#
_cell.length_a   1.000
_cell.length_b   1.000
_cell.length_c   1.000
_cell.angle_alpha   90.00
_cell.angle_beta   90.00
_cell.angle_gamma   90.00
#
_symmetry.space_group_name_H-M   'P 1'
#
loop_
_entity.id
_entity.type
_entity.pdbx_description
1 polymer ?
#
loop_
_entity_poly.entity_id
_entity_poly.type
_entity_poly.pdbx_seq_one_letter_code
_entity_poly.pdbx_strand_id
1 'polypeptide(L)'
;MQLHQQIRDFILANLVVFDDEVEFGNADNIFELGFVNSLFAMKLVTFIESEFQMTIESDEMEISNFNTIDNIVNFIQSKSVYK
;
A
#
# COMPACT_ATOMS: atom_id res chain seq x y z
N MET A 1 -8.52 -0.83 11.14
CA MET A 1 -7.62 -1.07 12.30
C MET A 1 -6.61 -2.18 12.00
N GLN A 2 -7.00 -3.40 11.59
CA GLN A 2 -6.01 -4.44 11.21
C GLN A 2 -5.38 -4.20 9.83
N LEU A 3 -6.16 -3.75 8.84
CA LEU A 3 -5.66 -3.57 7.47
C LEU A 3 -4.55 -2.51 7.35
N HIS A 4 -4.74 -1.36 8.01
CA HIS A 4 -3.72 -0.31 8.12
C HIS A 4 -2.39 -0.84 8.66
N GLN A 5 -2.46 -1.66 9.70
CA GLN A 5 -1.29 -2.25 10.34
C GLN A 5 -0.61 -3.25 9.40
N GLN A 6 -1.37 -4.15 8.75
CA GLN A 6 -0.80 -5.10 7.78
C GLN A 6 -0.09 -4.41 6.62
N ILE A 7 -0.71 -3.37 6.03
CA ILE A 7 -0.11 -2.60 4.94
C ILE A 7 1.14 -1.87 5.45
N ARG A 8 1.08 -1.27 6.64
CA ARG A 8 2.25 -0.63 7.28
C ARG A 8 3.39 -1.62 7.47
N ASP A 9 3.13 -2.78 8.06
CA ASP A 9 4.12 -3.82 8.31
C ASP A 9 4.72 -4.35 7.00
N PHE A 10 3.89 -4.53 5.97
CA PHE A 10 4.38 -4.91 4.65
C PHE A 10 5.32 -3.85 4.05
N ILE A 11 4.94 -2.57 4.16
CA ILE A 11 5.76 -1.45 3.71
C ILE A 11 7.08 -1.43 4.48
N LEU A 12 7.05 -1.44 5.82
CA LEU A 12 8.25 -1.43 6.66
C LEU A 12 9.15 -2.65 6.40
N ALA A 13 8.58 -3.84 6.23
CA ALA A 13 9.35 -5.06 5.97
C ALA A 13 10.00 -5.10 4.58
N ASN A 14 9.42 -4.40 3.60
CA ASN A 14 9.95 -4.30 2.24
C ASN A 14 10.74 -3.01 2.00
N LEU A 15 10.71 -2.08 2.94
CA LEU A 15 11.56 -0.91 2.91
C LEU A 15 12.99 -1.30 3.26
N VAL A 16 13.92 -0.95 2.38
CA VAL A 16 15.34 -0.99 2.68
C VAL A 16 15.68 0.28 3.44
N VAL A 17 15.19 0.43 4.67
CA VAL A 17 15.61 1.55 5.52
C VAL A 17 16.90 1.17 6.22
N PHE A 18 17.88 2.07 6.14
CA PHE A 18 19.15 1.97 6.88
C PHE A 18 19.04 2.51 8.32
N ASP A 19 17.86 2.97 8.73
CA ASP A 19 17.57 3.64 9.98
C ASP A 19 16.29 3.05 10.61
N ASP A 20 16.35 2.71 11.90
CA ASP A 20 15.28 2.02 12.64
C ASP A 20 14.04 2.90 12.91
N GLU A 21 14.07 4.20 12.57
CA GLU A 21 13.06 5.19 13.00
C GLU A 21 12.23 5.80 11.84
N VAL A 22 11.84 5.01 10.84
CA VAL A 22 10.87 5.48 9.83
C VAL A 22 9.45 5.43 10.39
N GLU A 23 9.03 6.54 10.97
CA GLU A 23 7.64 6.81 11.33
C GLU A 23 6.97 7.66 10.25
N PHE A 24 5.96 7.09 9.58
CA PHE A 24 5.03 7.83 8.72
C PHE A 24 3.59 7.54 9.18
N GLY A 25 2.71 8.51 9.05
CA GLY A 25 1.28 8.41 9.33
C GLY A 25 0.51 7.70 8.22
N ASN A 26 -0.75 7.37 8.49
CA ASN A 26 -1.58 6.66 7.50
C ASN A 26 -1.95 7.53 6.29
N ALA A 27 -1.98 8.84 6.48
CA ALA A 27 -2.23 9.85 5.45
C ALA A 27 -0.94 10.41 4.82
N ASP A 28 0.24 9.94 5.26
CA ASP A 28 1.51 10.40 4.73
C ASP A 28 1.85 9.69 3.42
N ASN A 29 2.40 10.46 2.48
CA ASN A 29 2.70 9.98 1.15
C ASN A 29 4.04 9.21 1.13
N ILE A 30 3.95 7.88 1.12
CA ILE A 30 5.11 6.97 1.14
C ILE A 30 5.95 7.04 -0.14
N PHE A 31 5.37 7.52 -1.25
CA PHE A 31 6.12 7.73 -2.50
C PHE A 31 6.93 9.02 -2.44
N GLU A 32 6.36 10.10 -1.90
CA GLU A 32 7.08 11.38 -1.76
C GLU A 32 8.18 11.33 -0.69
N LEU A 33 8.00 10.50 0.33
CA LEU A 33 9.04 10.21 1.31
C LEU A 33 10.24 9.45 0.72
N GLY A 34 10.16 9.00 -0.55
CA GLY A 34 11.23 8.27 -1.23
C GLY A 34 11.38 6.82 -0.75
N PHE A 35 10.49 6.39 0.13
CA PHE A 35 10.40 5.03 0.66
C PHE A 35 9.95 4.06 -0.43
N VAL A 36 9.07 4.50 -1.32
CA VAL A 36 8.37 3.62 -2.26
C VAL A 36 8.60 4.04 -3.70
N ASN A 37 8.89 3.06 -4.57
CA ASN A 37 9.10 3.27 -6.00
C ASN A 37 8.09 2.47 -6.85
N SER A 38 8.11 2.67 -8.17
CA SER A 38 7.19 1.98 -9.10
C SER A 38 7.31 0.45 -9.05
N LEU A 39 8.48 -0.10 -8.70
CA LEU A 39 8.66 -1.54 -8.55
C LEU A 39 8.00 -2.06 -7.27
N PHE A 40 8.07 -1.29 -6.19
CA PHE A 40 7.37 -1.59 -4.95
C PHE A 40 5.86 -1.54 -5.17
N ALA A 41 5.35 -0.55 -5.91
CA ALA A 41 3.91 -0.45 -6.23
C ALA A 41 3.39 -1.76 -6.84
N MET A 42 4.13 -2.35 -7.79
CA MET A 42 3.79 -3.65 -8.37
C MET A 42 3.78 -4.78 -7.33
N LYS A 43 4.76 -4.82 -6.42
CA LYS A 43 4.78 -5.82 -5.32
C LYS A 43 3.59 -5.66 -4.39
N LEU A 44 3.25 -4.42 -4.03
CA LEU A 44 2.11 -4.10 -3.19
C LEU A 44 0.79 -4.53 -3.84
N VAL A 45 0.63 -4.25 -5.14
CA VAL A 45 -0.52 -4.71 -5.92
C VAL A 45 -0.63 -6.23 -5.88
N THR A 46 0.44 -6.96 -6.21
CA THR A 46 0.43 -8.43 -6.17
C THR A 46 0.13 -8.99 -4.77
N PHE A 47 0.67 -8.36 -3.73
CA PHE A 47 0.38 -8.72 -2.34
C PHE A 47 -1.12 -8.57 -2.04
N ILE A 48 -1.71 -7.43 -2.39
CA ILE A 48 -3.14 -7.16 -2.18
C ILE A 48 -3.99 -8.15 -3.00
N GLU A 49 -3.68 -8.36 -4.27
CA GLU A 49 -4.41 -9.30 -5.13
C GLU A 49 -4.42 -10.72 -4.55
N SER A 50 -3.26 -11.18 -4.04
CA SER A 50 -3.12 -12.51 -3.44
C SER A 50 -3.81 -12.61 -2.08
N GLU A 51 -3.61 -11.64 -1.18
CA GLU A 51 -4.17 -11.65 0.17
C GLU A 51 -5.71 -11.51 0.17
N PHE A 52 -6.24 -10.66 -0.71
CA PHE A 52 -7.68 -10.36 -0.78
C PHE A 52 -8.41 -11.11 -1.90
N GLN A 53 -7.70 -11.94 -2.67
CA GLN A 53 -8.23 -12.66 -3.83
C GLN A 53 -9.05 -11.73 -4.75
N MET A 54 -8.42 -10.60 -5.09
CA MET A 54 -8.98 -9.56 -5.95
C MET A 54 -8.04 -9.29 -7.12
N THR A 55 -8.55 -8.63 -8.14
CA THR A 55 -7.76 -8.19 -9.30
C THR A 55 -7.80 -6.68 -9.36
N ILE A 56 -6.62 -6.08 -9.50
CA ILE A 56 -6.42 -4.64 -9.62
C ILE A 56 -6.18 -4.36 -11.10
N GLU A 57 -7.06 -3.59 -11.72
CA GLU A 57 -6.91 -3.25 -13.13
C GLU A 57 -5.82 -2.16 -13.30
N SER A 58 -5.20 -2.10 -14.48
CA SER A 58 -4.15 -1.11 -14.75
C SER A 58 -4.64 0.32 -14.61
N ASP A 59 -5.91 0.59 -14.91
CA ASP A 59 -6.53 1.92 -14.72
C ASP A 59 -6.71 2.28 -13.24
N GLU A 60 -6.66 1.30 -12.34
CA GLU A 60 -6.76 1.49 -10.89
C GLU A 60 -5.39 1.61 -10.23
N MET A 61 -4.32 1.17 -10.89
CA MET A 61 -2.91 1.27 -10.48
C MET A 61 -2.35 2.71 -10.57
N GLU A 62 -3.17 3.69 -10.21
CA GLU A 62 -2.77 5.08 -10.08
C GLU A 62 -2.03 5.30 -8.76
N ILE A 63 -0.89 5.97 -8.79
CA ILE A 63 -0.10 6.26 -7.58
C ILE A 63 -0.97 6.96 -6.53
N SER A 64 -1.90 7.80 -6.93
CA SER A 64 -2.87 8.47 -6.04
C SER A 64 -3.70 7.51 -5.19
N ASN A 65 -3.93 6.28 -5.64
CA ASN A 65 -4.67 5.24 -4.90
C ASN A 65 -3.75 4.46 -3.93
N PHE A 66 -2.43 4.46 -4.16
CA PHE A 66 -1.46 3.70 -3.37
C PHE A 66 -0.47 4.59 -2.61
N ASN A 67 -0.60 5.91 -2.72
CA ASN A 67 0.35 6.87 -2.15
C ASN A 67 0.32 6.93 -0.62
N THR A 68 -0.78 6.56 0.00
CA THR A 68 -0.97 6.61 1.46
C THR A 68 -1.60 5.29 1.93
N ILE A 69 -1.35 4.90 3.18
CA ILE A 69 -1.98 3.69 3.75
C ILE A 69 -3.50 3.82 3.72
N ASP A 70 -4.04 5.01 4.03
CA ASP A 70 -5.48 5.23 4.00
C ASP A 70 -6.07 5.02 2.61
N ASN A 71 -5.40 5.48 1.54
CA ASN A 71 -5.88 5.25 0.18
C ASN A 71 -5.83 3.78 -0.21
N ILE A 72 -4.77 3.05 0.16
CA ILE A 72 -4.67 1.61 -0.06
C ILE A 72 -5.81 0.88 0.64
N VAL A 73 -6.03 1.20 1.91
CA VAL A 73 -7.10 0.59 2.72
C VAL A 73 -8.47 0.90 2.12
N ASN A 74 -8.73 2.15 1.76
CA ASN A 74 -9.98 2.56 1.14
C ASN A 74 -10.20 1.86 -0.21
N PHE A 75 -9.14 1.69 -1.01
CA PHE A 75 -9.20 0.98 -2.28
C PHE A 75 -9.59 -0.49 -2.08
N ILE A 76 -8.92 -1.19 -1.16
CA ILE A 76 -9.24 -2.59 -0.81
C ILE A 76 -10.67 -2.70 -0.29
N GLN A 77 -11.08 -1.80 0.60
CA GLN A 77 -12.43 -1.80 1.16
C GLN A 77 -13.50 -1.55 0.08
N SER A 78 -13.26 -0.59 -0.81
CA SER A 78 -14.15 -0.31 -1.94
C SER A 78 -14.36 -1.56 -2.79
N LYS A 79 -13.29 -2.31 -3.10
CA LYS A 79 -13.37 -3.56 -3.87
C LYS A 79 -14.01 -4.72 -3.10
N SER A 80 -13.72 -4.84 -1.81
CA SER A 80 -14.22 -5.94 -0.97
C SER A 80 -15.73 -5.83 -0.70
N VAL A 81 -16.29 -4.62 -0.68
CA VAL A 81 -17.73 -4.38 -0.52
C VAL A 81 -18.56 -4.74 -1.76
N TYR A 82 -17.93 -4.82 -2.95
CA TYR A 82 -18.61 -5.22 -4.19
C TYR A 82 -18.68 -6.73 -4.42
N LYS A 83 -18.36 -7.56 -3.40
CA LYS A 83 -18.47 -9.03 -3.45
C LYS A 83 -19.68 -9.55 -2.69
#